data_AF-W1EXC9-F1
#
_entry.id   AF-W1EXC9-F1
#
_cell.length_a   1.000
_cell.length_b   1.000
_cell.length_c   1.000
_cell.angle_alpha   90.00
_cell.angle_beta   90.00
_cell.angle_gamma   90.00
#
_symmetry.space_group_name_H-M   'P 1'
#
loop_
_entity.id
_entity.type
_entity.pdbx_description
1 polymer ?
#
loop_
_entity_poly.entity_id
_entity_poly.type
_entity_poly.pdbx_seq_one_letter_code
_entity_poly.pdbx_strand_id
1 'polypeptide(L)'
;MTTLAIDIGGTKLAAALIGADGQIRDRRELPTPASQTPEALRDALSALVSPLQAHAQRVAIASTGIIRDGSLLALNPHNLGGLLHFPLVKTLEQLTNCRPLPLTTRRLQHGRSIRRWKAI
;
A
#
# COMPACT_ATOMS: atom_id res chain seq x y z
N MET A 1 4.86 -18.98 -4.31
CA MET A 1 3.85 -17.91 -4.43
C MET A 1 4.50 -16.60 -4.02
N THR A 2 4.28 -15.56 -4.82
CA THR A 2 4.88 -14.24 -4.69
C THR A 2 3.78 -13.21 -4.45
N THR A 3 3.96 -12.38 -3.43
CA THR A 3 3.03 -11.32 -3.05
C THR A 3 3.64 -9.97 -3.40
N LEU A 4 2.91 -9.14 -4.12
CA LEU A 4 3.19 -7.71 -4.23
C LEU A 4 2.70 -7.04 -2.94
N ALA A 5 3.62 -6.65 -2.08
CA ALA A 5 3.31 -5.90 -0.87
C ALA A 5 3.46 -4.41 -1.13
N ILE A 6 2.49 -3.63 -0.66
CA ILE A 6 2.43 -2.18 -0.82
C ILE A 6 2.26 -1.57 0.57
N ASP A 7 3.13 -0.62 0.94
CA ASP A 7 3.02 0.19 2.16
C ASP A 7 2.72 1.65 1.77
N ILE A 8 1.61 2.16 2.30
CA ILE A 8 1.12 3.51 2.05
C ILE A 8 1.28 4.33 3.33
N GLY A 9 2.39 5.06 3.40
CA GLY A 9 2.65 6.05 4.43
C GLY A 9 2.19 7.46 4.01
N GLY A 10 2.19 8.37 4.99
CA GLY A 10 1.91 9.79 4.73
C GLY A 10 3.02 10.52 3.97
N THR A 11 4.24 9.97 3.96
CA THR A 11 5.42 10.60 3.32
C THR A 11 5.97 9.76 2.18
N LYS A 12 5.85 8.43 2.28
CA LYS A 12 6.41 7.49 1.31
C LYS A 12 5.39 6.43 0.95
N LEU A 13 5.41 6.04 -0.31
CA LEU A 13 4.82 4.83 -0.85
C LEU A 13 5.94 3.83 -1.11
N ALA A 14 5.79 2.59 -0.68
CA ALA A 14 6.76 1.53 -0.95
C ALA A 14 6.07 0.30 -1.52
N ALA A 15 6.77 -0.42 -2.40
CA ALA A 15 6.31 -1.70 -2.90
C ALA A 15 7.47 -2.67 -3.09
N ALA A 16 7.21 -3.97 -2.92
CA ALA A 16 8.19 -5.03 -3.14
C ALA A 16 7.52 -6.37 -3.42
N LEU A 17 8.28 -7.31 -3.97
CA LEU A 17 7.87 -8.70 -4.12
C LEU A 17 8.33 -9.51 -2.91
N ILE A 18 7.41 -10.25 -2.29
CA ILE A 18 7.71 -11.19 -1.20
C ILE A 18 7.54 -12.61 -1.72
N GLY A 19 8.60 -13.40 -1.69
CA GLY A 19 8.53 -14.83 -2.01
C GLY A 19 7.96 -15.66 -0.86
N ALA A 20 7.71 -16.94 -1.10
CA ALA A 20 7.26 -17.89 -0.07
C ALA A 20 8.31 -18.08 1.06
N ASP A 21 9.57 -17.75 0.77
CA ASP A 21 10.69 -17.73 1.71
C ASP A 21 10.69 -16.48 2.63
N GLY A 22 9.73 -15.58 2.45
CA GLY A 22 9.64 -14.32 3.18
C GLY A 22 10.69 -13.29 2.80
N GLN A 23 11.46 -13.52 1.72
CA GLN A 23 12.48 -12.59 1.25
C GLN A 23 11.86 -11.47 0.43
N ILE A 24 12.32 -10.24 0.69
CA ILE A 24 11.92 -9.02 -0.01
C ILE A 24 12.82 -8.85 -1.23
N ARG A 25 12.21 -8.66 -2.40
CA ARG A 25 12.87 -8.48 -3.69
C ARG A 25 12.30 -7.27 -4.41
N ASP A 26 13.09 -6.67 -5.29
CA ASP A 26 12.68 -5.59 -6.20
C ASP A 26 11.94 -4.45 -5.51
N ARG A 27 12.46 -4.05 -4.34
CA ARG A 27 11.89 -2.98 -3.51
C ARG A 27 11.99 -1.65 -4.26
N ARG A 28 10.89 -0.89 -4.26
CA ARG A 28 10.77 0.43 -4.85
C ARG A 28 10.10 1.38 -3.86
N GLU A 29 10.47 2.65 -3.93
CA GLU A 29 9.83 3.73 -3.19
C GLU A 29 9.49 4.89 -4.12
N LEU A 30 8.40 5.58 -3.80
CA LEU A 30 8.06 6.90 -4.34
C LEU A 30 7.62 7.81 -3.19
N PRO A 31 7.82 9.13 -3.28
CA PRO A 31 7.22 10.06 -2.34
C PRO A 31 5.69 9.99 -2.41
N THR A 32 5.01 10.11 -1.26
CA THR A 32 3.55 10.30 -1.25
C THR A 32 3.23 11.69 -1.83
N PRO A 33 2.34 11.82 -2.82
CA PRO A 33 2.04 13.10 -3.44
C PRO A 33 1.54 14.15 -2.44
N ALA A 34 2.18 15.32 -2.41
CA ALA A 34 1.84 16.40 -1.49
C ALA A 34 0.47 17.05 -1.78
N SER A 35 -0.01 16.96 -3.02
CA SER A 35 -1.31 17.53 -3.44
C SER A 35 -2.51 16.86 -2.77
N GLN A 36 -2.35 15.63 -2.27
CA GLN A 36 -3.43 14.83 -1.68
C GLN A 36 -4.67 14.71 -2.58
N THR A 37 -4.46 14.66 -3.90
CA THR A 37 -5.54 14.43 -4.86
C THR A 37 -5.65 12.94 -5.23
N PRO A 38 -6.86 12.41 -5.45
CA PRO A 38 -7.06 11.02 -5.88
C PRO A 38 -6.27 10.64 -7.13
N GLU A 39 -6.19 11.54 -8.10
CA GLU A 39 -5.49 11.34 -9.38
C GLU A 39 -3.99 11.20 -9.14
N ALA A 40 -3.39 12.11 -8.36
CA ALA A 40 -1.96 12.06 -8.08
C ALA A 40 -1.58 10.79 -7.31
N LEU A 41 -2.41 10.34 -6.36
CA LEU A 41 -2.16 9.09 -5.65
C LEU A 41 -2.31 7.88 -6.58
N ARG A 42 -3.33 7.87 -7.46
CA ARG A 42 -3.51 6.80 -8.46
C ARG A 42 -2.29 6.70 -9.38
N ASP A 43 -1.79 7.82 -9.89
CA ASP A 43 -0.64 7.86 -10.79
C ASP A 43 0.64 7.38 -10.09
N ALA A 44 0.86 7.82 -8.86
CA ALA A 44 1.98 7.36 -8.05
C ALA A 44 1.92 5.85 -7.75
N LEU A 45 0.73 5.33 -7.41
CA LEU A 45 0.54 3.89 -7.21
C LEU A 45 0.78 3.10 -8.50
N SER A 46 0.27 3.59 -9.65
CA SER A 46 0.49 2.97 -10.96
C SER A 46 1.99 2.87 -11.29
N ALA A 47 2.72 3.98 -11.15
CA ALA A 47 4.17 4.02 -11.39
C ALA A 47 4.95 3.11 -10.44
N LEU A 48 4.50 2.99 -9.19
CA LEU A 48 5.12 2.15 -8.17
C LEU A 48 4.95 0.65 -8.48
N VAL A 49 3.75 0.23 -8.88
CA VAL A 49 3.40 -1.20 -9.00
C VAL A 49 3.62 -1.78 -10.40
N SER A 50 3.57 -0.96 -11.45
CA SER A 50 3.70 -1.41 -12.85
C SER A 50 4.90 -2.32 -13.11
N PRO A 51 6.11 -2.05 -12.58
CA PRO A 51 7.28 -2.91 -12.80
C PRO A 51 7.23 -4.25 -12.04
N LEU A 52 6.36 -4.36 -11.04
CA LEU A 52 6.33 -5.50 -10.11
C LEU A 52 5.11 -6.41 -10.35
N GLN A 53 3.99 -5.85 -10.79
CA GLN A 53 2.70 -6.53 -10.81
C GLN A 53 2.67 -7.83 -11.64
N ALA A 54 3.42 -7.90 -12.75
CA ALA A 54 3.48 -9.08 -13.61
C ALA A 54 4.12 -10.31 -12.91
N HIS A 55 4.88 -10.09 -11.83
CA HIS A 55 5.63 -11.12 -11.11
C HIS A 55 4.93 -11.58 -9.82
N ALA A 56 3.76 -11.04 -9.51
CA ALA A 56 3.01 -11.34 -8.30
C ALA A 56 1.72 -12.11 -8.62
N GLN A 57 1.33 -13.02 -7.73
CA GLN A 57 0.04 -13.72 -7.82
C GLN A 57 -1.00 -13.16 -6.84
N ARG A 58 -0.57 -12.33 -5.88
CA ARG A 58 -1.42 -11.70 -4.86
C ARG A 58 -0.91 -10.30 -4.56
N VAL A 59 -1.81 -9.44 -4.09
CA VAL A 59 -1.50 -8.09 -3.63
C VAL A 59 -1.89 -7.95 -2.17
N ALA A 60 -1.02 -7.38 -1.35
CA ALA A 60 -1.29 -7.05 0.05
C ALA A 60 -0.96 -5.58 0.32
N ILE A 61 -1.83 -4.90 1.08
CA ILE A 61 -1.69 -3.46 1.33
C ILE A 61 -1.63 -3.20 2.84
N ALA A 62 -0.57 -2.52 3.28
CA ALA A 62 -0.50 -1.87 4.58
C ALA A 62 -0.67 -0.35 4.39
N SER A 63 -1.34 0.31 5.34
CA SER A 63 -1.46 1.77 5.34
C SER A 63 -1.31 2.32 6.75
N THR A 64 -0.70 3.51 6.88
CA THR A 64 -0.74 4.28 8.12
C THR A 64 -2.13 4.81 8.45
N GLY A 65 -2.98 4.96 7.43
CA GLY A 65 -4.39 5.25 7.60
C GLY A 65 -5.20 4.01 8.02
N ILE A 66 -6.51 4.21 8.13
CA ILE A 66 -7.49 3.14 8.32
C ILE A 66 -7.99 2.73 6.94
N ILE A 67 -8.01 1.44 6.64
CA ILE A 67 -8.73 0.91 5.48
C ILE A 67 -10.06 0.35 5.98
N ARG A 68 -11.18 0.92 5.54
CA ARG A 68 -12.53 0.45 5.86
C ARG A 68 -13.33 0.33 4.57
N ASP A 69 -13.95 -0.82 4.36
CA ASP A 69 -14.74 -1.12 3.15
C ASP A 69 -13.95 -0.88 1.84
N GLY A 70 -12.63 -1.07 1.89
CA GLY A 70 -11.73 -0.86 0.77
C GLY A 70 -11.32 0.59 0.50
N SER A 71 -11.81 1.55 1.29
CA SER A 71 -11.47 2.97 1.18
C SER A 71 -10.49 3.43 2.27
N LEU A 72 -9.70 4.45 1.93
CA LEU A 72 -8.76 5.09 2.86
C LEU A 72 -9.49 6.08 3.78
N LEU A 73 -9.21 5.97 5.07
CA LEU A 73 -9.71 6.80 6.15
C LEU A 73 -8.55 7.15 7.10
N ALA A 74 -8.78 8.07 8.02
CA ALA A 74 -7.84 8.41 9.07
C ALA A 74 -8.58 8.73 10.38
N LEU A 75 -7.87 8.61 11.50
CA LEU A 75 -8.40 9.06 12.80
C LEU A 75 -8.67 10.57 12.80
N ASN A 76 -7.76 11.34 12.19
CA ASN A 76 -7.97 12.74 11.87
C ASN A 76 -8.17 12.88 10.34
N PRO A 77 -9.41 13.13 9.86
CA PRO A 77 -9.70 13.28 8.44
C PRO A 77 -8.88 14.36 7.73
N HIS A 78 -8.47 15.42 8.45
CA HIS A 78 -7.65 16.50 7.90
C HIS A 78 -6.28 16.03 7.41
N ASN A 79 -5.76 14.91 7.93
CA ASN A 79 -4.48 14.36 7.49
C ASN A 79 -4.53 13.79 6.07
N LEU A 80 -5.71 13.49 5.55
CA LEU A 80 -5.90 12.92 4.21
C LEU A 80 -6.29 13.96 3.16
N GLY A 81 -6.80 15.13 3.56
CA GLY A 81 -7.29 16.12 2.61
C GLY A 81 -8.26 15.50 1.59
N GLY A 82 -7.94 15.65 0.30
CA GLY A 82 -8.73 15.09 -0.81
C GLY A 82 -8.70 13.56 -0.94
N LEU A 83 -7.89 12.86 -0.13
CA LEU A 83 -7.78 11.40 -0.13
C LEU A 83 -8.77 10.72 0.84
N LEU A 84 -9.54 11.49 1.61
CA LEU A 84 -10.57 10.92 2.46
C LEU A 84 -11.58 10.16 1.59
N HIS A 85 -11.84 8.89 1.93
CA HIS A 85 -12.67 7.96 1.15
C HIS A 85 -12.08 7.49 -0.19
N PHE A 86 -10.80 7.76 -0.49
CA PHE A 86 -10.16 7.25 -1.70
C PHE A 86 -10.35 5.73 -1.83
N PRO A 87 -10.85 5.21 -2.97
CA PRO A 87 -11.24 3.81 -3.14
C PRO A 87 -10.04 2.90 -3.38
N LEU A 88 -9.16 2.79 -2.37
CA LEU A 88 -7.83 2.20 -2.46
C LEU A 88 -7.82 0.77 -3.02
N VAL A 89 -8.65 -0.12 -2.47
CA VAL A 89 -8.70 -1.53 -2.90
C VAL A 89 -9.16 -1.62 -4.36
N LYS A 90 -10.20 -0.87 -4.75
CA LYS A 90 -10.71 -0.85 -6.12
C LYS A 90 -9.67 -0.30 -7.10
N THR A 91 -8.97 0.77 -6.75
CA THR A 91 -7.92 1.34 -7.59
C THR A 91 -6.79 0.34 -7.83
N LEU A 92 -6.30 -0.32 -6.78
CA LEU A 92 -5.22 -1.31 -6.93
C LEU A 92 -5.69 -2.60 -7.62
N GLU A 93 -6.94 -3.01 -7.44
CA GLU A 93 -7.56 -4.11 -8.19
C GLU A 93 -7.55 -3.80 -9.70
N GLN A 94 -7.89 -2.58 -10.10
CA GLN A 94 -7.84 -2.14 -11.51
C GLN A 94 -6.41 -2.07 -12.06
N LEU A 95 -5.45 -1.61 -11.27
CA LEU A 95 -4.06 -1.47 -11.72
C LEU A 95 -3.36 -2.82 -11.87
N THR A 96 -3.63 -3.75 -10.97
CA THR A 96 -2.90 -5.02 -10.87
C THR A 96 -3.69 -6.23 -11.42
N ASN A 97 -4.96 -6.06 -11.77
CA ASN A 97 -5.90 -7.15 -12.09
C ASN A 97 -6.00 -8.22 -11.00
N CYS A 98 -5.70 -7.86 -9.75
CA CYS A 98 -5.71 -8.77 -8.61
C CYS A 98 -6.35 -8.05 -7.43
N ARG A 99 -7.38 -8.65 -6.82
CA ARG A 99 -8.03 -8.08 -5.63
C ARG A 99 -7.04 -8.00 -4.47
N PRO A 100 -6.71 -6.80 -3.98
CA PRO A 100 -5.77 -6.66 -2.87
C PRO A 100 -6.37 -7.10 -1.53
N LEU A 101 -5.54 -7.68 -0.67
CA LEU A 101 -5.85 -7.94 0.73
C LEU A 101 -5.39 -6.75 1.59
N PRO A 102 -6.31 -5.93 2.13
CA PRO A 102 -5.94 -4.88 3.06
C PRO A 102 -5.56 -5.46 4.42
N LEU A 103 -4.42 -5.02 4.95
CA LEU A 103 -3.92 -5.37 6.28
C LEU A 103 -4.17 -4.16 7.19
N THR A 104 -5.13 -4.28 8.12
CA THR A 104 -5.40 -3.22 9.09
C THR A 104 -4.23 -3.06 10.05
N THR A 105 -3.66 -1.86 10.13
CA THR A 105 -2.54 -1.51 11.02
C THR A 105 -2.98 -1.15 12.44
N ARG A 106 -4.25 -1.40 12.87
CA ARG A 106 -4.64 -1.26 14.28
C ARG A 106 -3.60 -2.00 15.11
N ARG A 107 -2.83 -1.25 15.91
CA ARG A 107 -1.73 -1.71 16.79
C ARG A 107 -1.64 -3.23 16.85
N LEU A 108 -0.61 -3.79 16.24
CA LEU A 108 -0.06 -5.08 16.68
C LEU A 108 0.40 -4.91 18.14
N GLN A 109 -0.53 -5.03 19.10
CA GLN A 109 -0.17 -5.53 20.41
C GLN A 109 0.41 -6.92 20.15
N HIS A 110 1.66 -7.15 20.59
CA HIS A 110 2.51 -8.32 20.27
C HIS A 110 3.46 -8.18 19.07
N GLY A 111 4.11 -7.02 18.95
CA GLY A 111 5.58 -6.95 19.06
C GLY A 111 6.52 -7.54 17.99
N ARG A 112 6.11 -8.36 17.01
CA ARG A 112 7.10 -9.10 16.19
C ARG A 112 7.02 -9.10 14.66
N SER A 113 6.01 -8.55 13.98
CA SER A 113 5.90 -8.83 12.52
C SER A 113 6.11 -7.65 11.54
N ILE A 114 5.80 -6.39 11.88
CA ILE A 114 5.92 -5.28 10.89
C ILE A 114 7.27 -4.55 10.94
N ARG A 115 8.10 -4.74 11.99
CA ARG A 115 9.37 -4.00 12.12
C ARG A 115 10.37 -4.27 10.99
N ARG A 116 10.23 -5.38 10.26
CA ARG A 116 11.12 -5.73 9.14
C ARG A 116 10.81 -4.95 7.85
N TRP A 117 9.67 -4.28 7.74
CA TRP A 117 9.25 -3.52 6.56
C TRP A 117 9.69 -2.06 6.56
N LYS A 118 9.79 -1.46 7.75
CA LYS A 118 10.19 -0.05 7.92
C LYS A 118 11.70 0.16 8.10
N ALA A 119 12.48 -0.91 8.24
CA ALA A 119 13.88 -0.87 8.66
C ALA A 119 14.88 -1.36 7.58
N ILE A 120 14.41 -1.56 6.35
CA ILE A 120 15.24 -1.80 5.15
C ILE A 120 14.85 -0.81 4.08
#